data_AF-A0A8T4LQ78-F1
#
_entry.id   AF-A0A8T4LQ78-F1
#
_cell.length_a   1.000
_cell.length_b   1.000
_cell.length_c   1.000
_cell.angle_alpha   90.00
_cell.angle_beta   90.00
_cell.angle_gamma   90.00
#
_symmetry.space_group_name_H-M   'P 1'
#
loop_
_entity.id
_entity.type
_entity.pdbx_description
1 polymer ?
#
loop_
_entity_poly.entity_id
_entity_poly.type
_entity_poly.pdbx_seq_one_letter_code
_entity_poly.pdbx_strand_id
1 'polypeptide(L)'
;MVIKLKRSLGLFETTLYGVGVILGAGVYVLIGKAAALTGNSLWAAFAIGALIATFTGLSYAELSSMFQKASGEHYYAQKAFNNHIAFLVGWLIIIGGIIASATVALGFAGYFNALFKTPIIITAIAAILILTIINFWGIKEATWFGIIATFIELAGLLLIIALGFVYFGNVDILELPATGFQGLISGAALIFFAFLGFEGVVRLSEETKNPKSVIPKAIILSILITTVLYILVAISAVSILGWERLAASTAPLADVAAAAFGYKAFFILSIIALFATLSTVLFTLISTSRMLYGMASDGALPAICKKVHKVTKTPWIAVTIIGLLTVGFVLLGDIVKVASLTDFALFGTFTIVNLSLIALRYKDKKIKRGFRSPLNIGNFPVLAALGAVA
;
A
#
# COMPACT_ATOMS: atom_id res chain seq x y z
N MET A 1 13.08 -0.30 33.75
CA MET A 1 13.82 -0.54 32.48
C MET A 1 12.82 -0.61 31.34
N VAL A 2 12.97 0.21 30.31
CA VAL A 2 12.16 0.06 29.09
C VAL A 2 12.77 -1.08 28.28
N ILE A 3 12.06 -2.21 28.19
CA ILE A 3 12.45 -3.36 27.36
C ILE A 3 12.49 -2.87 25.91
N LYS A 4 13.65 -2.98 25.24
CA LYS A 4 13.80 -2.63 23.82
C LYS A 4 13.60 -3.87 22.96
N LEU A 5 13.00 -3.68 21.78
CA LEU A 5 12.85 -4.74 20.78
C LEU A 5 14.22 -5.26 20.33
N LYS A 6 14.30 -6.55 20.00
CA LYS A 6 15.52 -7.19 19.52
C LYS A 6 15.77 -6.81 18.06
N ARG A 7 16.96 -6.30 17.74
CA ARG A 7 17.37 -5.99 16.37
C ARG A 7 17.82 -7.27 15.64
N SER A 8 16.90 -7.93 14.95
CA SER A 8 17.15 -9.19 14.23
C SER A 8 17.21 -9.01 12.71
N LEU A 9 16.46 -8.05 12.15
CA LEU A 9 16.24 -7.93 10.71
C LEU A 9 17.43 -7.31 9.99
N GLY A 10 17.87 -7.92 8.88
CA GLY A 10 18.87 -7.38 7.98
C GLY A 10 18.23 -6.77 6.73
N LEU A 11 19.06 -6.39 5.76
CA LEU A 11 18.58 -5.76 4.52
C LEU A 11 17.65 -6.66 3.71
N PHE A 12 17.95 -7.96 3.66
CA PHE A 12 17.14 -8.91 2.91
C PHE A 12 15.74 -9.03 3.51
N GLU A 13 15.63 -9.27 4.82
CA GLU A 13 14.34 -9.44 5.50
C GLU A 13 13.51 -8.15 5.46
N THR A 14 14.15 -7.00 5.66
CA THR A 14 13.47 -5.70 5.61
C THR A 14 13.01 -5.35 4.19
N THR A 15 13.78 -5.70 3.15
CA THR A 15 13.37 -5.50 1.75
C THR A 15 12.24 -6.44 1.36
N LEU A 16 12.33 -7.72 1.77
CA LEU A 16 11.27 -8.69 1.51
C LEU A 16 9.95 -8.28 2.17
N TYR A 17 10.02 -7.75 3.40
CA TYR A 17 8.87 -7.14 4.06
C TYR A 17 8.33 -5.96 3.26
N GLY A 18 9.18 -5.02 2.81
CA GLY A 18 8.74 -3.87 2.03
C GLY A 18 8.09 -4.27 0.71
N VAL A 19 8.68 -5.20 -0.04
CA VAL A 19 8.06 -5.79 -1.24
C VAL A 19 6.72 -6.40 -0.86
N GLY A 20 6.66 -7.19 0.21
CA GLY A 20 5.44 -7.88 0.61
C GLY A 20 4.30 -7.00 1.11
N VAL A 21 4.60 -5.80 1.60
CA VAL A 21 3.57 -4.83 2.02
C VAL A 21 3.10 -3.99 0.83
N ILE A 22 3.98 -3.72 -0.15
CA ILE A 22 3.60 -3.06 -1.40
C ILE A 22 2.77 -4.00 -2.27
N LEU A 23 3.25 -5.23 -2.45
CA LEU A 23 2.47 -6.29 -3.10
C LEU A 23 1.18 -6.51 -2.32
N GLY A 24 0.07 -6.53 -3.05
CA GLY A 24 -1.23 -6.70 -2.45
C GLY A 24 -2.33 -6.27 -3.38
N ALA A 25 -3.37 -5.69 -2.81
CA ALA A 25 -4.63 -5.48 -3.49
C ALA A 25 -4.57 -4.61 -4.75
N GLY A 26 -3.72 -3.59 -4.80
CA GLY A 26 -3.74 -2.64 -5.92
C GLY A 26 -3.55 -3.31 -7.28
N VAL A 27 -2.52 -4.16 -7.42
CA VAL A 27 -2.29 -4.90 -8.67
C VAL A 27 -3.32 -6.00 -8.92
N TYR A 28 -3.84 -6.65 -7.89
CA TYR A 28 -4.84 -7.71 -8.08
C TYR A 28 -6.23 -7.16 -8.42
N VAL A 29 -6.57 -5.98 -7.93
CA VAL A 29 -7.94 -5.48 -7.91
C VAL A 29 -8.13 -4.30 -8.85
N LEU A 30 -7.24 -3.31 -8.80
CA LEU A 30 -7.40 -2.06 -9.53
C LEU A 30 -6.82 -2.12 -10.94
N ILE A 31 -6.03 -3.14 -11.28
CA ILE A 31 -5.42 -3.27 -12.60
C ILE A 31 -6.43 -3.22 -13.75
N GLY A 32 -7.60 -3.86 -13.59
CA GLY A 32 -8.67 -3.78 -14.58
C GLY A 32 -9.27 -2.38 -14.70
N LYS A 33 -9.51 -1.71 -13.57
CA LYS A 33 -10.05 -0.34 -13.57
C LYS A 33 -9.06 0.68 -14.11
N ALA A 34 -7.76 0.50 -13.87
CA ALA A 34 -6.72 1.30 -14.50
C ALA A 34 -6.62 1.00 -16.01
N ALA A 35 -6.78 -0.25 -16.44
CA ALA A 35 -6.81 -0.61 -17.86
C ALA A 35 -7.95 0.11 -18.61
N ALA A 36 -9.10 0.28 -17.97
CA ALA A 36 -10.22 1.05 -18.53
C ALA A 36 -9.86 2.51 -18.87
N LEU A 37 -8.92 3.11 -18.14
CA LEU A 37 -8.49 4.49 -18.32
C LEU A 37 -7.28 4.63 -19.24
N THR A 38 -6.44 3.59 -19.30
CA THR A 38 -5.09 3.63 -19.91
C THR A 38 -4.98 2.83 -21.19
N GLY A 39 -5.93 1.93 -21.44
CA GLY A 39 -5.89 1.02 -22.58
C GLY A 39 -4.63 0.15 -22.55
N ASN A 40 -3.97 0.05 -23.71
CA ASN A 40 -2.75 -0.73 -23.88
C ASN A 40 -1.54 -0.15 -23.11
N SER A 41 -1.56 1.16 -22.83
CA SER A 41 -0.51 1.88 -22.11
C SER A 41 -0.54 1.71 -20.58
N LEU A 42 -1.27 0.71 -20.05
CA LEU A 42 -1.37 0.44 -18.60
C LEU A 42 0.00 0.35 -17.89
N TRP A 43 1.00 -0.22 -18.54
CA TRP A 43 2.37 -0.30 -17.99
C TRP A 43 2.97 1.08 -17.72
N ALA A 44 2.66 2.08 -18.56
CA ALA A 44 3.13 3.44 -18.40
C ALA A 44 2.45 4.13 -17.21
N ALA A 45 1.19 3.80 -16.91
CA ALA A 45 0.53 4.27 -15.70
C ALA A 45 1.22 3.75 -14.43
N PHE A 46 1.62 2.47 -14.41
CA PHE A 46 2.45 1.93 -13.32
C PHE A 46 3.83 2.60 -13.25
N ALA A 47 4.46 2.91 -14.38
CA ALA A 47 5.75 3.60 -14.41
C ALA A 47 5.64 5.03 -13.85
N ILE A 48 4.57 5.77 -14.19
CA ILE A 48 4.29 7.09 -13.63
C ILE A 48 4.01 7.00 -12.13
N GLY A 49 3.17 6.06 -11.70
CA GLY A 49 2.88 5.83 -10.28
C GLY A 49 4.16 5.50 -9.49
N ALA A 50 5.03 4.65 -10.03
CA ALA A 50 6.33 4.33 -9.46
C ALA A 50 7.26 5.54 -9.35
N LEU A 51 7.25 6.42 -10.35
CA LEU A 51 8.05 7.64 -10.34
C LEU A 51 7.61 8.58 -9.20
N ILE A 52 6.30 8.78 -9.05
CA ILE A 52 5.72 9.58 -7.95
C ILE A 52 6.06 8.94 -6.60
N ALA A 53 5.89 7.62 -6.48
CA ALA A 53 6.22 6.87 -5.26
C ALA A 53 7.72 6.98 -4.93
N THR A 54 8.59 7.01 -5.93
CA THR A 54 10.04 7.16 -5.75
C THR A 54 10.42 8.52 -5.19
N PHE A 55 9.78 9.62 -5.63
CA PHE A 55 10.03 10.96 -5.10
C PHE A 55 9.80 11.01 -3.59
N THR A 56 8.67 10.48 -3.15
CA THR A 56 8.32 10.40 -1.73
C THR A 56 9.15 9.35 -0.99
N GLY A 57 9.38 8.19 -1.59
CA GLY A 57 10.19 7.10 -1.03
C GLY A 57 11.63 7.54 -0.71
N LEU A 58 12.22 8.38 -1.55
CA LEU A 58 13.53 8.99 -1.27
C LEU A 58 13.49 9.97 -0.10
N SER A 59 12.37 10.68 0.09
CA SER A 59 12.16 11.52 1.27
C SER A 59 12.06 10.68 2.55
N TYR A 60 11.31 9.58 2.52
CA TYR A 60 11.26 8.61 3.61
C TYR A 60 12.63 7.98 3.88
N ALA A 61 13.40 7.65 2.84
CA ALA A 61 14.74 7.11 2.98
C ALA A 61 15.69 8.08 3.72
N GLU A 62 15.65 9.38 3.43
CA GLU A 62 16.46 10.35 4.16
C GLU A 62 15.96 10.54 5.60
N LEU A 63 14.65 10.73 5.79
CA LEU A 63 14.04 10.97 7.11
C LEU A 63 14.19 9.78 8.06
N SER A 64 14.00 8.55 7.59
CA SER A 64 14.21 7.33 8.38
C SER A 64 15.67 7.11 8.78
N SER A 65 16.62 7.56 7.95
CA SER A 65 18.04 7.53 8.30
C SER A 65 18.38 8.49 9.45
N MET A 66 17.63 9.59 9.57
CA MET A 66 17.76 10.60 10.62
C MET A 66 17.03 10.18 11.90
N PHE A 67 15.80 9.67 11.78
CA PHE A 67 14.91 9.36 12.88
C PHE A 67 14.44 7.90 12.81
N GLN A 68 15.03 7.06 13.66
CA GLN A 68 14.75 5.61 13.75
C GLN A 68 13.58 5.33 14.70
N LYS A 69 12.42 5.92 14.40
CA LYS A 69 11.22 5.77 15.22
C LYS A 69 10.13 5.08 14.41
N ALA A 70 9.45 4.12 15.03
CA ALA A 70 8.34 3.40 14.40
C ALA A 70 7.15 4.31 14.05
N SER A 71 7.04 5.48 14.71
CA SER A 71 5.97 6.48 14.49
C SER A 71 6.10 7.30 13.18
N GLY A 72 7.12 7.00 12.35
CA GLY A 72 7.25 7.46 10.96
C GLY A 72 6.83 8.92 10.70
N GLU A 73 5.76 9.07 9.92
CA GLU A 73 5.25 10.33 9.38
C GLU A 73 4.82 11.31 10.46
N HIS A 74 4.11 10.82 11.47
CA HIS A 74 3.64 11.66 12.57
C HIS A 74 4.84 12.30 13.29
N TYR A 75 5.90 11.52 13.50
CA TYR A 75 7.13 12.02 14.12
C TYR A 75 7.88 13.02 13.22
N TYR A 76 7.93 12.76 11.91
CA TYR A 76 8.56 13.67 10.94
C TYR A 76 7.87 15.03 10.92
N ALA A 77 6.54 15.03 10.83
CA ALA A 77 5.73 16.24 10.85
C ALA A 77 5.86 17.01 12.16
N GLN A 78 5.90 16.30 13.30
CA GLN A 78 6.10 16.92 14.61
C GLN A 78 7.45 17.63 14.72
N LYS A 79 8.52 17.01 14.20
CA LYS A 79 9.88 17.59 14.22
C LYS A 79 10.06 18.70 13.20
N ALA A 80 9.46 18.60 12.03
CA ALA A 80 9.58 19.60 10.98
C ALA A 80 8.74 20.85 11.28
N PHE A 81 7.55 20.69 11.84
CA PHE A 81 6.58 21.77 12.00
C PHE A 81 6.16 21.97 13.46
N ASN A 82 5.09 21.31 13.90
CA ASN A 82 4.52 21.40 15.24
C ASN A 82 3.55 20.22 15.48
N ASN A 83 2.98 20.15 16.68
CA ASN A 83 2.08 19.07 17.07
C ASN A 83 0.73 19.09 16.33
N HIS A 84 0.27 20.26 15.84
CA HIS A 84 -0.97 20.37 15.08
C HIS A 84 -0.86 19.74 13.69
N ILE A 85 0.25 19.96 12.98
CA ILE A 85 0.48 19.32 11.68
C ILE A 85 0.66 17.80 11.86
N ALA A 86 1.37 17.38 12.91
CA ALA A 86 1.48 15.95 13.25
C ALA A 86 0.11 15.32 13.52
N PHE A 87 -0.79 16.03 14.21
CA PHE A 87 -2.16 15.58 14.43
C PHE A 87 -2.96 15.44 13.13
N LEU A 88 -2.85 16.41 12.21
CA LEU A 88 -3.48 16.33 10.89
C LEU A 88 -2.97 15.13 10.09
N VAL A 89 -1.66 14.89 10.07
CA VAL A 89 -1.06 13.70 9.43
C VAL A 89 -1.60 12.42 10.04
N GLY A 90 -1.72 12.35 11.37
CA GLY A 90 -2.30 11.20 12.06
C GLY A 90 -3.72 10.89 11.60
N TRP A 91 -4.56 11.92 11.44
CA TRP A 91 -5.90 11.78 10.89
C TRP A 91 -5.92 11.33 9.42
N LEU A 92 -5.07 11.89 8.57
CA LEU A 92 -4.95 11.46 7.17
C LEU A 92 -4.56 9.98 7.08
N ILE A 93 -3.63 9.51 7.91
CA ILE A 93 -3.24 8.09 7.97
C ILE A 93 -4.41 7.22 8.45
N ILE A 94 -5.14 7.66 9.49
CA ILE A 94 -6.29 6.89 10.01
C ILE A 94 -7.39 6.78 8.94
N ILE A 95 -7.76 7.90 8.32
CA ILE A 95 -8.80 7.94 7.28
C ILE A 95 -8.34 7.14 6.06
N GLY A 96 -7.12 7.37 5.57
CA GLY A 96 -6.54 6.63 4.45
C GLY A 96 -6.54 5.13 4.70
N GLY A 97 -6.19 4.68 5.91
CA GLY A 97 -6.22 3.26 6.29
C GLY A 97 -7.62 2.65 6.37
N ILE A 98 -8.62 3.40 6.85
CA ILE A 98 -10.04 2.96 6.83
C ILE A 98 -10.51 2.76 5.39
N ILE A 99 -10.29 3.76 4.54
CA ILE A 99 -10.76 3.75 3.15
C ILE A 99 -9.98 2.71 2.32
N ALA A 100 -8.68 2.54 2.61
CA ALA A 100 -7.85 1.51 1.97
C ALA A 100 -8.38 0.12 2.30
N SER A 101 -8.66 -0.15 3.58
CA SER A 101 -9.24 -1.42 4.02
C SER A 101 -10.58 -1.72 3.33
N ALA A 102 -11.42 -0.71 3.14
CA ALA A 102 -12.68 -0.85 2.42
C ALA A 102 -12.47 -1.14 0.92
N THR A 103 -11.54 -0.42 0.27
CA THR A 103 -11.16 -0.64 -1.14
C THR A 103 -10.73 -2.08 -1.36
N VAL A 104 -9.82 -2.58 -0.52
CA VAL A 104 -9.32 -3.95 -0.65
C VAL A 104 -10.40 -4.98 -0.35
N ALA A 105 -11.27 -4.75 0.64
CA ALA A 105 -12.38 -5.64 0.95
C ALA A 105 -13.38 -5.76 -0.21
N LEU A 106 -13.64 -4.67 -0.93
CA LEU A 106 -14.43 -4.70 -2.18
C LEU A 106 -13.73 -5.53 -3.27
N GLY A 107 -12.41 -5.42 -3.36
CA GLY A 107 -11.59 -6.25 -4.25
C GLY A 107 -11.65 -7.75 -3.93
N PHE A 108 -11.47 -8.11 -2.65
CA PHE A 108 -11.67 -9.46 -2.15
C PHE A 108 -13.05 -10.00 -2.56
N ALA A 109 -14.09 -9.19 -2.33
CA ALA A 109 -15.46 -9.57 -2.66
C ALA A 109 -15.70 -9.72 -4.17
N GLY A 110 -14.97 -8.99 -5.03
CA GLY A 110 -14.97 -9.19 -6.48
C GLY A 110 -14.47 -10.58 -6.88
N TYR A 111 -13.32 -10.99 -6.36
CA TYR A 111 -12.79 -12.34 -6.57
C TYR A 111 -13.70 -13.43 -5.99
N PHE A 112 -14.26 -13.18 -4.80
CA PHE A 112 -15.15 -14.14 -4.14
C PHE A 112 -16.49 -14.27 -4.88
N ASN A 113 -17.02 -13.17 -5.42
CA ASN A 113 -18.17 -13.18 -6.33
C ASN A 113 -17.85 -13.95 -7.61
N ALA A 114 -16.66 -13.79 -8.19
CA ALA A 114 -16.31 -14.48 -9.43
C ALA A 114 -16.38 -16.01 -9.27
N LEU A 115 -15.94 -16.53 -8.11
CA LEU A 115 -15.99 -17.95 -7.74
C LEU A 115 -17.38 -18.44 -7.29
N PHE A 116 -18.04 -17.72 -6.38
CA PHE A 116 -19.22 -18.21 -5.65
C PHE A 116 -20.52 -17.47 -5.97
N LYS A 117 -20.47 -16.47 -6.86
CA LYS A 117 -21.62 -15.64 -7.29
C LYS A 117 -22.37 -14.94 -6.14
N THR A 118 -21.64 -14.57 -5.08
CA THR A 118 -22.20 -13.90 -3.90
C THR A 118 -22.27 -12.37 -4.03
N PRO A 119 -23.17 -11.67 -3.32
CA PRO A 119 -23.27 -10.21 -3.40
C PRO A 119 -22.01 -9.51 -2.87
N ILE A 120 -21.40 -8.64 -3.69
CA ILE A 120 -20.09 -8.00 -3.41
C ILE A 120 -20.11 -7.25 -2.07
N ILE A 121 -21.11 -6.40 -1.83
CA ILE A 121 -21.17 -5.57 -0.61
C ILE A 121 -21.28 -6.43 0.65
N ILE A 122 -22.16 -7.44 0.65
CA ILE A 122 -22.37 -8.32 1.81
C ILE A 122 -21.09 -9.10 2.11
N THR A 123 -20.44 -9.64 1.07
CA THR A 123 -19.18 -10.37 1.19
C THR A 123 -18.06 -9.50 1.74
N ALA A 124 -17.92 -8.25 1.27
CA ALA A 124 -16.92 -7.30 1.75
C ALA A 124 -17.15 -6.95 3.24
N ILE A 125 -18.39 -6.69 3.64
CA ILE A 125 -18.76 -6.43 5.04
C ILE A 125 -18.44 -7.65 5.90
N ALA A 126 -18.83 -8.85 5.47
CA ALA A 126 -18.55 -10.09 6.20
C ALA A 126 -17.04 -10.29 6.39
N ALA A 127 -16.25 -10.08 5.33
CA ALA A 127 -14.79 -10.17 5.40
C ALA A 127 -14.20 -9.18 6.43
N ILE A 128 -14.62 -7.91 6.41
CA ILE A 128 -14.15 -6.90 7.38
C ILE A 128 -14.53 -7.28 8.81
N LEU A 129 -15.76 -7.74 9.05
CA LEU A 129 -16.21 -8.15 10.38
C LEU A 129 -15.39 -9.33 10.92
N ILE A 130 -15.18 -10.36 10.09
CA ILE A 130 -14.35 -11.52 10.43
C ILE A 130 -12.92 -11.07 10.75
N LEU A 131 -12.32 -10.23 9.89
CA LEU A 131 -10.96 -9.74 10.11
C LEU A 131 -10.83 -8.80 11.31
N THR A 132 -11.88 -8.05 11.63
CA THR A 132 -11.94 -7.22 12.85
C THR A 132 -11.94 -8.10 14.10
N ILE A 133 -12.67 -9.23 14.08
CA ILE A 133 -12.65 -10.22 15.17
C ILE A 133 -11.26 -10.87 15.28
N ILE A 134 -10.64 -11.25 14.17
CA ILE A 134 -9.28 -11.81 14.15
C ILE A 134 -8.27 -10.80 14.72
N ASN A 135 -8.36 -9.54 14.30
CA ASN A 135 -7.54 -8.43 14.82
C ASN A 135 -7.71 -8.26 16.34
N PHE A 136 -8.91 -8.47 16.86
CA PHE A 136 -9.17 -8.45 18.31
C PHE A 136 -8.54 -9.65 19.05
N TRP A 137 -8.56 -10.86 18.48
CA TRP A 137 -8.13 -12.10 19.15
C TRP A 137 -6.62 -12.29 19.29
N GLY A 138 -5.79 -11.82 18.36
CA GLY A 138 -4.34 -11.93 18.56
C GLY A 138 -3.47 -11.59 17.37
N ILE A 139 -2.37 -10.87 17.65
CA ILE A 139 -1.44 -10.33 16.66
C ILE A 139 -0.48 -11.38 16.10
N LYS A 140 -0.08 -12.38 16.90
CA LYS A 140 0.96 -13.34 16.48
C LYS A 140 0.51 -14.19 15.30
N GLU A 141 -0.69 -14.75 15.37
CA GLU A 141 -1.25 -15.56 14.28
C GLU A 141 -1.54 -14.73 13.03
N ALA A 142 -2.04 -13.50 13.20
CA ALA A 142 -2.29 -12.56 12.09
C ALA A 142 -1.02 -12.24 11.29
N THR A 143 0.12 -12.05 11.97
CA THR A 143 1.40 -11.75 11.31
C THR A 143 1.90 -12.94 10.49
N TRP A 144 1.81 -14.17 11.02
CA TRP A 144 2.23 -15.38 10.29
C TRP A 144 1.39 -15.62 9.04
N PHE A 145 0.07 -15.48 9.16
CA PHE A 145 -0.84 -15.58 8.02
C PHE A 145 -0.44 -14.64 6.89
N GLY A 146 -0.15 -13.38 7.21
CA GLY A 146 0.20 -12.40 6.20
C GLY A 146 1.55 -12.63 5.52
N ILE A 147 2.57 -13.15 6.24
CA ILE A 147 3.85 -13.54 5.61
C ILE A 147 3.62 -14.65 4.58
N ILE A 148 2.86 -15.68 4.93
CA ILE A 148 2.54 -16.78 4.02
C ILE A 148 1.76 -16.26 2.82
N ALA A 149 0.77 -15.39 3.04
CA ALA A 149 0.00 -14.75 1.98
C ALA A 149 0.90 -13.97 1.01
N THR A 150 1.85 -13.16 1.50
CA THR A 150 2.82 -12.45 0.65
C THR A 150 3.60 -13.38 -0.30
N PHE A 151 4.06 -14.55 0.19
CA PHE A 151 4.76 -15.50 -0.68
C PHE A 151 3.84 -16.10 -1.75
N ILE A 152 2.60 -16.41 -1.38
CA ILE A 152 1.56 -16.91 -2.31
C ILE A 152 1.22 -15.85 -3.36
N GLU A 153 1.09 -14.59 -2.93
CA GLU A 153 0.85 -13.42 -3.77
C GLU A 153 1.96 -13.22 -4.80
N LEU A 154 3.21 -13.26 -4.35
CA LEU A 154 4.37 -13.14 -5.23
C LEU A 154 4.39 -14.27 -6.26
N ALA A 155 4.10 -15.51 -5.85
CA ALA A 155 4.01 -16.65 -6.76
C ALA A 155 2.93 -16.45 -7.83
N GLY A 156 1.77 -15.90 -7.47
CA GLY A 156 0.70 -15.57 -8.43
C GLY A 156 1.13 -14.54 -9.47
N LEU A 157 1.82 -13.48 -9.05
CA LEU A 157 2.31 -12.45 -9.98
C LEU A 157 3.41 -13.00 -10.90
N LEU A 158 4.36 -13.77 -10.35
CA LEU A 158 5.40 -14.43 -11.14
C LEU A 158 4.81 -15.41 -12.16
N LEU A 159 3.73 -16.12 -11.80
CA LEU A 159 2.99 -16.95 -12.73
C LEU A 159 2.44 -16.11 -13.88
N ILE A 160 1.70 -15.02 -13.62
CA ILE A 160 1.17 -14.14 -14.69
C ILE A 160 2.27 -13.61 -15.60
N ILE A 161 3.41 -13.19 -15.04
CA ILE A 161 4.57 -12.74 -15.82
C ILE A 161 5.12 -13.88 -16.70
N ALA A 162 5.29 -15.08 -16.14
CA ALA A 162 5.77 -16.25 -16.87
C ALA A 162 4.84 -16.60 -18.04
N LEU A 163 3.52 -16.50 -17.86
CA LEU A 163 2.55 -16.71 -18.92
C LEU A 163 2.60 -15.61 -19.98
N GLY A 164 2.81 -14.35 -19.56
CA GLY A 164 2.84 -13.19 -20.44
C GLY A 164 3.97 -13.20 -21.45
N PHE A 165 5.13 -13.76 -21.11
CA PHE A 165 6.30 -13.79 -22.00
C PHE A 165 6.01 -14.42 -23.37
N VAL A 166 5.09 -15.38 -23.46
CA VAL A 166 4.70 -16.02 -24.73
C VAL A 166 3.86 -15.11 -25.63
N TYR A 167 3.20 -14.11 -25.02
CA TYR A 167 2.26 -13.19 -25.70
C TYR A 167 2.85 -11.79 -25.92
N PHE A 168 4.12 -11.56 -25.54
CA PHE A 168 4.78 -10.27 -25.71
C PHE A 168 4.90 -9.91 -27.20
N GLY A 169 4.45 -8.69 -27.53
CA GLY A 169 4.43 -8.18 -28.90
C GLY A 169 3.10 -8.36 -29.64
N ASN A 170 2.11 -9.03 -29.04
CA ASN A 170 0.78 -9.20 -29.65
C ASN A 170 -0.08 -7.93 -29.65
N VAL A 171 0.27 -6.96 -28.80
CA VAL A 171 -0.48 -5.72 -28.60
C VAL A 171 0.48 -4.55 -28.71
N ASP A 172 0.04 -3.46 -29.32
CA ASP A 172 0.78 -2.20 -29.33
C ASP A 172 0.70 -1.54 -27.95
N ILE A 173 1.67 -1.84 -27.09
CA ILE A 173 1.77 -1.29 -25.74
C ILE A 173 2.04 0.22 -25.71
N LEU A 174 2.41 0.83 -26.84
CA LEU A 174 2.62 2.27 -26.96
C LEU A 174 1.35 3.02 -27.36
N GLU A 175 0.29 2.30 -27.71
CA GLU A 175 -0.99 2.90 -28.05
C GLU A 175 -1.59 3.61 -26.83
N LEU A 176 -1.76 4.93 -26.96
CA LEU A 176 -2.40 5.75 -25.95
C LEU A 176 -3.92 5.51 -25.93
N PRO A 177 -4.58 5.66 -24.77
CA PRO A 177 -6.03 5.55 -24.70
C PRO A 177 -6.69 6.64 -25.54
N ALA A 178 -7.98 6.48 -25.87
CA ALA A 178 -8.73 7.48 -26.65
C ALA A 178 -8.75 8.88 -26.01
N THR A 179 -8.61 8.96 -24.68
CA THR A 179 -8.48 10.21 -23.91
C THR A 179 -7.05 10.76 -23.86
N GLY A 180 -6.10 10.13 -24.57
CA GLY A 180 -4.70 10.51 -24.64
C GLY A 180 -4.00 10.53 -23.27
N PHE A 181 -3.13 11.52 -23.06
CA PHE A 181 -2.40 11.67 -21.80
C PHE A 181 -3.30 11.85 -20.58
N GLN A 182 -4.52 12.37 -20.73
CA GLN A 182 -5.45 12.53 -19.61
C GLN A 182 -5.86 11.17 -19.03
N GLY A 183 -6.16 10.19 -19.89
CA GLY A 183 -6.47 8.83 -19.47
C GLY A 183 -5.29 8.17 -18.79
N LEU A 184 -4.09 8.37 -19.36
CA LEU A 184 -2.84 7.85 -18.79
C LEU A 184 -2.57 8.39 -17.37
N ILE A 185 -2.69 9.70 -17.17
CA ILE A 185 -2.49 10.34 -15.85
C ILE A 185 -3.57 9.90 -14.86
N SER A 186 -4.82 9.81 -15.30
CA SER A 186 -5.93 9.39 -14.44
C SER A 186 -5.79 7.93 -14.00
N GLY A 187 -5.33 7.05 -14.89
CA GLY A 187 -4.99 5.67 -14.54
C GLY A 187 -3.77 5.57 -13.65
N ALA A 188 -2.76 6.42 -13.85
CA ALA A 188 -1.59 6.50 -12.96
C ALA A 188 -1.97 6.92 -11.54
N ALA A 189 -2.89 7.90 -11.42
CA ALA A 189 -3.42 8.32 -10.13
C ALA A 189 -4.17 7.17 -9.43
N LEU A 190 -5.04 6.44 -10.14
CA LEU A 190 -5.77 5.31 -9.57
C LEU A 190 -4.87 4.13 -9.18
N ILE A 191 -3.86 3.83 -10.01
CA ILE A 191 -2.95 2.70 -9.76
C ILE A 191 -1.88 3.04 -8.73
N PHE A 192 -1.74 4.32 -8.35
CA PHE A 192 -0.86 4.74 -7.27
C PHE A 192 -1.16 4.01 -5.96
N PHE A 193 -2.43 3.68 -5.72
CA PHE A 193 -2.86 2.80 -4.64
C PHE A 193 -2.05 1.49 -4.56
N ALA A 194 -1.61 0.93 -5.69
CA ALA A 194 -0.78 -0.29 -5.72
C ALA A 194 0.61 -0.09 -5.14
N PHE A 195 1.12 1.14 -5.08
CA PHE A 195 2.43 1.43 -4.48
C PHE A 195 2.36 1.69 -2.98
N LEU A 196 1.18 1.58 -2.37
CA LEU A 196 1.05 1.74 -0.92
C LEU A 196 1.83 0.68 -0.16
N GLY A 197 2.60 1.08 0.85
CA GLY A 197 3.26 0.14 1.74
C GLY A 197 4.75 0.35 1.91
N PHE A 198 5.41 1.09 1.01
CA PHE A 198 6.85 1.36 1.15
C PHE A 198 7.16 2.15 2.43
N GLU A 199 6.23 2.99 2.89
CA GLU A 199 6.30 3.72 4.16
C GLU A 199 6.24 2.78 5.38
N GLY A 200 5.59 1.62 5.23
CA GLY A 200 5.51 0.58 6.25
C GLY A 200 6.89 0.05 6.67
N VAL A 201 7.88 0.09 5.78
CA VAL A 201 9.27 -0.34 6.06
C VAL A 201 9.88 0.45 7.22
N VAL A 202 9.52 1.74 7.38
CA VAL A 202 10.03 2.59 8.47
C VAL A 202 9.66 2.05 9.84
N ARG A 203 8.53 1.35 9.97
CA ARG A 203 8.05 0.81 11.25
C ARG A 203 8.99 -0.25 11.82
N LEU A 204 9.75 -0.92 10.95
CA LEU A 204 10.77 -1.91 11.34
C LEU A 204 12.08 -1.28 11.84
N SER A 205 12.19 0.05 11.91
CA SER A 205 13.42 0.74 12.31
C SER A 205 13.96 0.28 13.67
N GLU A 206 13.08 -0.06 14.62
CA GLU A 206 13.49 -0.48 15.97
C GLU A 206 13.96 -1.95 16.03
N GLU A 207 13.54 -2.77 15.07
CA GLU A 207 13.84 -4.21 14.93
C GLU A 207 14.92 -4.52 13.88
N THR A 208 15.36 -3.51 13.14
CA THR A 208 16.34 -3.64 12.06
C THR A 208 17.77 -3.39 12.57
N LYS A 209 18.72 -4.20 12.10
CA LYS A 209 20.16 -4.02 12.32
C LYS A 209 20.66 -2.85 11.48
N ASN A 210 21.43 -1.95 12.09
CA ASN A 210 21.93 -0.73 11.43
C ASN A 210 20.84 0.03 10.62
N PRO A 211 19.73 0.45 11.26
CA PRO A 211 18.57 0.99 10.56
C PRO A 211 18.88 2.29 9.80
N LYS A 212 19.95 3.02 10.17
CA LYS A 212 20.42 4.22 9.46
C LYS A 212 20.74 3.98 7.99
N SER A 213 21.25 2.79 7.66
CA SER A 213 21.61 2.43 6.29
C SER A 213 20.68 1.38 5.70
N VAL A 214 20.09 0.50 6.52
CA VAL A 214 19.27 -0.60 6.02
C VAL A 214 17.88 -0.15 5.61
N ILE A 215 17.19 0.63 6.43
CA ILE A 215 15.83 1.10 6.13
C ILE A 215 15.79 1.91 4.81
N PRO A 216 16.70 2.88 4.57
CA PRO A 216 16.72 3.63 3.31
C PRO A 216 16.90 2.73 2.08
N LYS A 217 17.83 1.76 2.15
CA LYS A 217 18.08 0.81 1.06
C LYS A 217 16.89 -0.10 0.83
N ALA A 218 16.25 -0.58 1.90
CA ALA A 218 15.08 -1.44 1.80
C ALA A 218 13.90 -0.72 1.16
N ILE A 219 13.65 0.55 1.49
CA ILE A 219 12.59 1.36 0.82
C ILE A 219 12.85 1.42 -0.69
N ILE A 220 14.06 1.82 -1.10
CA ILE A 220 14.42 1.97 -2.52
C ILE A 220 14.33 0.63 -3.26
N LEU A 221 14.90 -0.44 -2.68
CA LEU A 221 14.85 -1.77 -3.30
C LEU A 221 13.42 -2.29 -3.39
N SER A 222 12.59 -2.05 -2.37
CA SER A 222 11.19 -2.50 -2.39
C SER A 222 10.41 -1.84 -3.51
N ILE A 223 10.51 -0.50 -3.65
CA ILE A 223 9.88 0.25 -4.74
C ILE A 223 10.40 -0.23 -6.10
N LEU A 224 11.71 -0.42 -6.25
CA LEU A 224 12.30 -0.86 -7.52
C LEU A 224 11.80 -2.25 -7.93
N ILE A 225 11.84 -3.22 -7.00
CA ILE A 225 11.41 -4.60 -7.26
C ILE A 225 9.92 -4.64 -7.62
N THR A 226 9.08 -3.94 -6.86
CA THR A 226 7.62 -3.94 -7.10
C THR A 226 7.27 -3.22 -8.39
N THR A 227 7.98 -2.13 -8.73
CA THR A 227 7.83 -1.44 -10.02
C THR A 227 8.08 -2.39 -11.20
N VAL A 228 9.18 -3.14 -11.16
CA VAL A 228 9.51 -4.12 -12.20
C VAL A 228 8.42 -5.18 -12.31
N LEU A 229 7.99 -5.75 -11.17
CA LEU A 229 6.93 -6.75 -11.14
C LEU A 229 5.62 -6.20 -11.71
N TYR A 230 5.20 -5.01 -11.32
CA TYR A 230 3.94 -4.41 -11.76
C TYR A 230 3.94 -4.05 -13.24
N ILE A 231 5.04 -3.50 -13.77
CA ILE A 231 5.17 -3.23 -15.20
C ILE A 231 5.06 -4.54 -15.99
N LEU A 232 5.79 -5.59 -15.57
CA LEU A 232 5.72 -6.88 -16.25
C LEU A 232 4.33 -7.52 -16.17
N VAL A 233 3.66 -7.43 -15.03
CA VAL A 233 2.27 -7.91 -14.86
C VAL A 233 1.32 -7.12 -15.75
N ALA A 234 1.45 -5.79 -15.83
CA ALA A 234 0.61 -4.94 -16.67
C ALA A 234 0.74 -5.29 -18.15
N ILE A 235 1.98 -5.41 -18.64
CA ILE A 235 2.25 -5.82 -20.03
C ILE A 235 1.67 -7.22 -20.28
N SER A 236 1.90 -8.16 -19.37
CA SER A 236 1.40 -9.54 -19.48
C SER A 236 -0.12 -9.61 -19.52
N ALA A 237 -0.78 -8.90 -18.61
CA ALA A 237 -2.24 -8.90 -18.49
C ALA A 237 -2.91 -8.35 -19.76
N VAL A 238 -2.43 -7.21 -20.25
CA VAL A 238 -2.94 -6.60 -21.50
C VAL A 238 -2.66 -7.51 -22.69
N SER A 239 -1.46 -8.08 -22.79
CA SER A 239 -1.06 -8.93 -23.93
C SER A 239 -1.83 -10.25 -24.01
N ILE A 240 -2.24 -10.81 -22.87
CA ILE A 240 -2.99 -12.08 -22.81
C ILE A 240 -4.49 -11.86 -23.03
N LEU A 241 -5.08 -10.89 -22.31
CA LEU A 241 -6.53 -10.78 -22.20
C LEU A 241 -7.14 -9.61 -23.01
N GLY A 242 -6.35 -8.57 -23.29
CA GLY A 242 -6.83 -7.29 -23.80
C GLY A 242 -7.36 -6.37 -22.69
N TRP A 243 -7.18 -5.06 -22.87
CA TRP A 243 -7.53 -4.05 -21.86
C TRP A 243 -9.05 -3.92 -21.65
N GLU A 244 -9.86 -4.18 -22.67
CA GLU A 244 -11.33 -4.09 -22.62
C GLU A 244 -11.91 -5.17 -21.71
N ARG A 245 -11.42 -6.40 -21.86
CA ARG A 245 -11.83 -7.54 -21.03
C ARG A 245 -11.29 -7.39 -19.60
N LEU A 246 -10.08 -6.86 -19.43
CA LEU A 246 -9.56 -6.48 -18.11
C LEU A 246 -10.46 -5.44 -17.42
N ALA A 247 -10.89 -4.41 -18.15
CA ALA A 247 -11.74 -3.33 -17.63
C ALA A 247 -13.11 -3.81 -17.14
N ALA A 248 -13.68 -4.79 -17.85
CA ALA A 248 -14.97 -5.39 -17.53
C ALA A 248 -14.91 -6.41 -16.37
N SER A 249 -13.72 -6.91 -16.03
CA SER A 249 -13.55 -7.97 -15.04
C SER A 249 -13.71 -7.49 -13.59
N THR A 250 -14.28 -8.36 -12.75
CA THR A 250 -14.27 -8.25 -11.28
C THR A 250 -13.13 -9.04 -10.63
N ALA A 251 -12.42 -9.87 -11.40
CA ALA A 251 -11.32 -10.72 -10.97
C ALA A 251 -10.21 -10.74 -12.05
N PRO A 252 -9.61 -9.58 -12.38
CA PRO A 252 -8.88 -9.37 -13.63
C PRO A 252 -7.71 -10.32 -13.83
N LEU A 253 -6.88 -10.56 -12.80
CA LEU A 253 -5.75 -11.47 -12.93
C LEU A 253 -6.16 -12.95 -12.98
N ALA A 254 -7.30 -13.32 -12.40
CA ALA A 254 -7.85 -14.65 -12.57
C ALA A 254 -8.36 -14.86 -14.00
N ASP A 255 -8.99 -13.85 -14.61
CA ASP A 255 -9.44 -13.91 -16.00
C ASP A 255 -8.26 -13.96 -16.99
N VAL A 256 -7.16 -13.25 -16.69
CA VAL A 256 -5.90 -13.36 -17.45
C VAL A 256 -5.39 -14.81 -17.43
N ALA A 257 -5.33 -15.42 -16.25
CA ALA A 257 -4.93 -16.82 -16.13
C ALA A 257 -5.91 -17.77 -16.83
N ALA A 258 -7.21 -17.47 -16.79
CA ALA A 258 -8.24 -18.22 -17.51
C ALA A 258 -8.04 -18.20 -19.03
N ALA A 259 -7.69 -17.04 -19.58
CA ALA A 259 -7.45 -16.89 -21.01
C ALA A 259 -6.22 -17.67 -21.49
N ALA A 260 -5.21 -17.83 -20.63
CA ALA A 260 -3.99 -18.56 -20.98
C ALA A 260 -4.11 -20.09 -20.77
N PHE A 261 -4.72 -20.56 -19.67
CA PHE A 261 -4.70 -21.99 -19.28
C PHE A 261 -6.08 -22.55 -18.85
N GLY A 262 -7.16 -21.81 -19.07
CA GLY A 262 -8.51 -22.23 -18.76
C GLY A 262 -8.89 -22.14 -17.27
N TYR A 263 -10.03 -22.74 -16.93
CA TYR A 263 -10.70 -22.55 -15.64
C TYR A 263 -9.88 -22.99 -14.41
N LYS A 264 -8.98 -23.98 -14.56
CA LYS A 264 -8.11 -24.40 -13.44
C LYS A 264 -7.18 -23.27 -13.01
N ALA A 265 -6.60 -22.54 -13.97
CA ALA A 265 -5.73 -21.41 -13.70
C ALA A 265 -6.50 -20.22 -13.11
N PHE A 266 -7.72 -19.96 -13.61
CA PHE A 266 -8.66 -19.01 -13.01
C PHE A 266 -8.90 -19.31 -11.52
N PHE A 267 -9.20 -20.56 -11.18
CA PHE A 267 -9.48 -20.97 -9.80
C PHE A 267 -8.26 -20.75 -8.90
N ILE A 268 -7.07 -21.20 -9.33
CA ILE A 268 -5.82 -21.04 -8.57
C ILE A 268 -5.52 -19.56 -8.33
N LEU A 269 -5.57 -18.72 -9.37
CA LEU A 269 -5.31 -17.29 -9.23
C LEU A 269 -6.35 -16.59 -8.38
N SER A 270 -7.62 -17.01 -8.46
CA SER A 270 -8.67 -16.46 -7.60
C SER A 270 -8.40 -16.76 -6.12
N ILE A 271 -7.98 -17.99 -5.79
CA ILE A 271 -7.59 -18.33 -4.42
C ILE A 271 -6.39 -17.49 -3.98
N ILE A 272 -5.36 -17.35 -4.81
CA ILE A 272 -4.20 -16.51 -4.51
C ILE A 272 -4.64 -15.06 -4.22
N ALA A 273 -5.48 -14.48 -5.08
CA ALA A 273 -5.99 -13.12 -4.91
C ALA A 273 -6.86 -12.95 -3.66
N LEU A 274 -7.63 -13.97 -3.27
CA LEU A 274 -8.39 -13.95 -2.02
C LEU A 274 -7.47 -13.91 -0.80
N PHE A 275 -6.42 -14.73 -0.77
CA PHE A 275 -5.41 -14.64 0.29
C PHE A 275 -4.72 -13.27 0.29
N ALA A 276 -4.42 -12.75 -0.91
CA ALA A 276 -3.77 -11.45 -1.11
C ALA A 276 -4.52 -10.28 -0.51
N THR A 277 -5.80 -10.22 -0.86
CA THR A 277 -6.66 -9.12 -0.46
C THR A 277 -7.02 -9.26 1.03
N LEU A 278 -7.20 -10.48 1.54
CA LEU A 278 -7.51 -10.72 2.95
C LEU A 278 -6.33 -10.34 3.87
N SER A 279 -5.09 -10.69 3.49
CA SER A 279 -3.87 -10.31 4.23
C SER A 279 -3.72 -8.79 4.28
N THR A 280 -3.92 -8.13 3.14
CA THR A 280 -3.84 -6.67 3.00
C THR A 280 -4.87 -5.95 3.87
N VAL A 281 -6.14 -6.40 3.87
CA VAL A 281 -7.19 -5.82 4.76
C VAL A 281 -6.80 -6.01 6.23
N LEU A 282 -6.35 -7.20 6.62
CA LEU A 282 -5.97 -7.49 7.99
C LEU A 282 -4.84 -6.57 8.47
N PHE A 283 -3.77 -6.43 7.68
CA PHE A 283 -2.64 -5.56 8.04
C PHE A 283 -3.04 -4.10 8.11
N THR A 284 -3.89 -3.65 7.20
CA THR A 284 -4.37 -2.26 7.19
C THR A 284 -5.25 -1.98 8.42
N LEU A 285 -6.15 -2.88 8.79
CA LEU A 285 -6.96 -2.77 10.02
C LEU A 285 -6.08 -2.76 11.28
N ILE A 286 -5.04 -3.62 11.33
CA ILE A 286 -4.09 -3.66 12.46
C ILE A 286 -3.31 -2.34 12.54
N SER A 287 -2.75 -1.88 11.43
CA SER A 287 -1.95 -0.67 11.34
C SER A 287 -2.75 0.57 11.77
N THR A 288 -3.98 0.69 11.25
CA THR A 288 -4.86 1.83 11.47
C THR A 288 -5.38 1.88 12.91
N SER A 289 -5.80 0.74 13.46
CA SER A 289 -6.26 0.66 14.86
C SER A 289 -5.14 0.98 15.86
N ARG A 290 -3.89 0.61 15.56
CA ARG A 290 -2.72 0.98 16.38
C ARG A 290 -2.36 2.45 16.29
N MET A 291 -2.51 3.07 15.12
CA MET A 291 -2.32 4.52 14.99
C MET A 291 -3.34 5.27 15.85
N LEU A 292 -4.62 4.87 15.77
CA LEU A 292 -5.69 5.44 16.58
C LEU A 292 -5.42 5.27 18.09
N TYR A 293 -4.98 4.09 18.51
CA TYR A 293 -4.56 3.82 19.89
C TYR A 293 -3.35 4.66 20.33
N GLY A 294 -2.34 4.80 19.48
CA GLY A 294 -1.13 5.58 19.76
C GLY A 294 -1.45 7.05 19.98
N MET A 295 -2.21 7.66 19.06
CA MET A 295 -2.66 9.05 19.19
C MET A 295 -3.53 9.28 20.44
N ALA A 296 -4.37 8.31 20.81
CA ALA A 296 -5.14 8.39 22.05
C ALA A 296 -4.28 8.23 23.32
N SER A 297 -3.19 7.48 23.23
CA SER A 297 -2.21 7.32 24.32
C SER A 297 -1.38 8.59 24.51
N ASP A 298 -1.09 9.30 23.42
CA ASP A 298 -0.38 10.58 23.40
C ASP A 298 -1.29 11.78 23.76
N GLY A 299 -2.57 11.53 24.09
CA GLY A 299 -3.52 12.55 24.51
C GLY A 299 -4.12 13.39 23.37
N ALA A 300 -3.85 13.04 22.12
CA ALA A 300 -4.37 13.75 20.95
C ALA A 300 -5.82 13.35 20.60
N LEU A 301 -6.29 12.20 21.08
CA LEU A 301 -7.64 11.66 20.83
C LEU A 301 -8.33 11.26 22.15
N PRO A 302 -9.66 11.05 22.13
CA PRO A 302 -10.40 10.67 23.33
C PRO A 302 -9.80 9.46 24.05
N ALA A 303 -9.65 9.57 25.37
CA ALA A 303 -9.01 8.56 26.22
C ALA A 303 -9.69 7.19 26.19
N ILE A 304 -10.89 7.08 25.62
CA ILE A 304 -11.61 5.82 25.44
C ILE A 304 -10.87 4.92 24.43
N CYS A 305 -10.29 5.49 23.38
CA CYS A 305 -9.58 4.74 22.32
C CYS A 305 -8.26 4.10 22.80
N LYS A 306 -7.74 4.47 23.98
CA LYS A 306 -6.54 3.87 24.57
C LYS A 306 -6.82 2.63 25.43
N LYS A 307 -8.08 2.19 25.57
CA LYS A 307 -8.42 1.01 26.38
C LYS A 307 -7.94 -0.27 25.70
N VAL A 308 -7.20 -1.09 26.45
CA VAL A 308 -6.65 -2.38 26.00
C VAL A 308 -7.39 -3.52 26.69
N HIS A 309 -7.68 -4.59 25.94
CA HIS A 309 -8.34 -5.77 26.47
C HIS A 309 -7.41 -6.59 27.37
N LYS A 310 -7.94 -7.10 28.49
CA LYS A 310 -7.11 -7.68 29.57
C LYS A 310 -6.40 -8.98 29.16
N VAL A 311 -7.03 -9.81 28.32
CA VAL A 311 -6.53 -11.14 27.92
C VAL A 311 -5.68 -11.05 26.65
N THR A 312 -6.28 -10.54 25.57
CA THR A 312 -5.66 -10.45 24.24
C THR A 312 -4.62 -9.34 24.10
N LYS A 313 -4.60 -8.38 25.04
CA LYS A 313 -3.72 -7.19 25.01
C LYS A 313 -3.89 -6.34 23.74
N THR A 314 -5.06 -6.38 23.12
CA THR A 314 -5.40 -5.60 21.91
C THR A 314 -6.21 -4.33 22.26
N PRO A 315 -6.02 -3.21 21.52
CA PRO A 315 -6.76 -1.96 21.74
C PRO A 315 -8.17 -2.06 21.17
N TRP A 316 -9.04 -2.81 21.85
CA TRP A 316 -10.30 -3.28 21.29
C TRP A 316 -11.26 -2.19 20.84
N ILE A 317 -11.31 -1.04 21.54
CA ILE A 317 -12.17 0.07 21.13
C ILE A 317 -11.69 0.67 19.81
N ALA A 318 -10.38 0.83 19.66
CA ALA A 318 -9.81 1.30 18.40
C ALA A 318 -10.09 0.30 17.26
N VAL A 319 -9.93 -1.00 17.51
CA VAL A 319 -10.25 -2.06 16.55
C VAL A 319 -11.72 -2.00 16.12
N THR A 320 -12.65 -1.89 17.07
CA THR A 320 -14.09 -1.81 16.78
C THR A 320 -14.47 -0.55 16.00
N ILE A 321 -13.95 0.62 16.40
CA ILE A 321 -14.22 1.89 15.70
C ILE A 321 -13.73 1.81 14.25
N ILE A 322 -12.48 1.38 14.05
CA ILE A 322 -11.91 1.26 12.70
C ILE A 322 -12.70 0.25 11.86
N GLY A 323 -13.04 -0.92 12.42
CA GLY A 323 -13.83 -1.93 11.71
C GLY A 323 -15.20 -1.41 11.27
N LEU A 324 -15.94 -0.73 12.17
CA LEU A 324 -17.26 -0.17 11.87
C LEU A 324 -17.20 0.96 10.85
N LEU A 325 -16.22 1.87 10.96
CA LEU A 325 -16.03 2.93 9.97
C LEU A 325 -15.66 2.35 8.60
N THR A 326 -14.84 1.30 8.56
CA THR A 326 -14.48 0.60 7.32
C THR A 326 -15.72 -0.01 6.65
N VAL A 327 -16.60 -0.64 7.43
CA VAL A 327 -17.90 -1.13 6.93
C VAL A 327 -18.73 0.01 6.34
N GLY A 328 -18.74 1.19 6.97
CA GLY A 328 -19.41 2.39 6.44
C GLY A 328 -18.91 2.80 5.06
N PHE A 329 -17.59 2.77 4.81
CA PHE A 329 -17.03 3.10 3.49
C PHE A 329 -17.30 2.04 2.43
N VAL A 330 -17.44 0.76 2.80
CA VAL A 330 -17.84 -0.30 1.87
C VAL A 330 -19.24 -0.07 1.29
N LEU A 331 -20.14 0.59 2.04
CA LEU A 331 -21.49 0.91 1.56
C LEU A 331 -21.51 1.88 0.37
N LEU A 332 -20.41 2.59 0.10
CA LEU A 332 -20.27 3.38 -1.12
C LEU A 332 -20.26 2.50 -2.39
N GLY A 333 -19.85 1.23 -2.28
CA GLY A 333 -19.92 0.19 -3.32
C GLY A 333 -19.00 0.38 -4.53
N ASP A 334 -18.50 1.60 -4.77
CA ASP A 334 -17.70 1.96 -5.92
C ASP A 334 -16.21 1.94 -5.58
N ILE A 335 -15.54 0.85 -5.96
CA ILE A 335 -14.14 0.63 -5.63
C ILE A 335 -13.21 1.72 -6.18
N VAL A 336 -13.55 2.35 -7.33
CA VAL A 336 -12.72 3.41 -7.92
C VAL A 336 -12.83 4.68 -7.09
N LYS A 337 -14.04 5.05 -6.66
CA LYS A 337 -14.23 6.19 -5.77
C LYS A 337 -13.56 5.99 -4.42
N VAL A 338 -13.70 4.81 -3.83
CA VAL A 338 -13.09 4.49 -2.54
C VAL A 338 -11.55 4.51 -2.65
N ALA A 339 -10.97 3.90 -3.70
CA ALA A 339 -9.53 3.95 -3.96
C ALA A 339 -9.02 5.39 -4.14
N SER A 340 -9.71 6.21 -4.95
CA SER A 340 -9.32 7.59 -5.20
C SER A 340 -9.35 8.46 -3.94
N LEU A 341 -10.30 8.21 -3.02
CA LEU A 341 -10.34 8.88 -1.71
C LEU A 341 -9.17 8.47 -0.81
N THR A 342 -8.76 7.20 -0.88
CA THR A 342 -7.54 6.74 -0.20
C THR A 342 -6.32 7.48 -0.73
N ASP A 343 -6.14 7.52 -2.06
CA ASP A 343 -4.99 8.18 -2.70
C ASP A 343 -4.94 9.67 -2.34
N PHE A 344 -6.09 10.36 -2.30
CA PHE A 344 -6.16 11.74 -1.85
C PHE A 344 -5.62 11.94 -0.41
N ALA A 345 -6.03 11.09 0.54
CA ALA A 345 -5.56 11.16 1.93
C ALA A 345 -4.04 10.90 2.03
N LEU A 346 -3.52 10.02 1.17
CA LEU A 346 -2.11 9.65 1.12
C LEU A 346 -1.26 10.74 0.48
N PHE A 347 -1.71 11.32 -0.64
CA PHE A 347 -1.03 12.46 -1.23
C PHE A 347 -0.93 13.61 -0.24
N GLY A 348 -1.98 13.90 0.53
CA GLY A 348 -1.90 14.87 1.63
C GLY A 348 -0.82 14.52 2.67
N THR A 349 -0.71 13.24 3.03
CA THR A 349 0.33 12.75 3.95
C THR A 349 1.73 12.89 3.33
N PHE A 350 1.89 12.52 2.07
CA PHE A 350 3.14 12.53 1.32
C PHE A 350 3.62 13.95 1.06
N THR A 351 2.73 14.89 0.73
CA THR A 351 3.05 16.32 0.68
C THR A 351 3.65 16.78 2.00
N ILE A 352 3.04 16.43 3.14
CA ILE A 352 3.58 16.83 4.46
C ILE A 352 4.93 16.16 4.75
N VAL A 353 5.13 14.89 4.38
CA VAL A 353 6.41 14.19 4.55
C VAL A 353 7.51 14.83 3.69
N ASN A 354 7.22 15.14 2.43
CA ASN A 354 8.13 15.80 1.52
C ASN A 354 8.50 17.22 2.00
N LEU A 355 7.50 18.01 2.41
CA LEU A 355 7.72 19.32 3.03
C LEU A 355 8.49 19.21 4.34
N SER A 356 8.28 18.13 5.11
CA SER A 356 9.02 17.88 6.35
C SER A 356 10.52 17.69 6.08
N LEU A 357 10.87 16.93 5.02
CA LEU A 357 12.27 16.78 4.61
C LEU A 357 12.87 18.14 4.22
N ILE A 358 12.17 18.91 3.37
CA ILE A 358 12.63 20.24 2.95
C ILE A 358 12.89 21.10 4.19
N ALA A 359 11.91 21.23 5.10
CA ALA A 359 12.03 22.04 6.31
C ALA A 359 13.19 21.60 7.21
N LEU A 360 13.36 20.29 7.42
CA LEU A 360 14.40 19.74 8.29
C LEU A 360 15.82 19.93 7.74
N ARG A 361 15.98 20.01 6.40
CA ARG A 361 17.28 20.37 5.81
C ARG A 361 17.73 21.80 6.11
N TYR A 362 16.79 22.71 6.36
CA TYR A 362 17.11 24.09 6.75
C TYR A 362 17.14 24.29 8.26
N LYS A 363 16.23 23.66 9.02
CA LYS A 363 16.14 23.79 10.48
C LYS A 363 17.27 23.08 11.21
N ASP A 364 17.65 21.87 10.78
CA ASP A 364 18.63 21.07 11.51
C ASP A 364 19.76 20.57 10.59
N LYS A 365 20.72 21.48 10.36
CA LYS A 365 21.89 21.23 9.52
C LYS A 365 22.86 20.21 10.12
N LYS A 366 22.84 20.01 11.44
CA LYS A 366 23.85 19.21 12.17
C LYS A 366 23.46 17.73 12.34
N ILE A 367 22.21 17.34 12.08
CA ILE A 367 21.82 15.92 12.14
C ILE A 367 22.64 15.09 11.15
N LYS A 368 23.24 14.01 11.66
CA LYS A 368 23.91 12.99 10.84
C LYS A 368 22.89 12.21 10.03
N ARG A 369 23.02 12.26 8.70
CA ARG A 369 22.16 11.56 7.73
C ARG A 369 22.85 10.27 7.30
N GLY A 370 22.17 9.13 7.46
CA GLY A 370 22.67 7.84 6.96
C GLY A 370 22.47 7.66 5.46
N PHE A 371 21.50 8.39 4.90
CA PHE A 371 21.20 8.49 3.49
C PHE A 371 20.81 9.94 3.19
N ARG A 372 21.16 10.44 1.99
CA ARG A 372 20.76 11.77 1.53
C ARG A 372 20.12 11.62 0.15
N SER A 373 18.90 12.12 0.00
CA SER A 373 18.16 12.09 -1.27
C SER A 373 18.98 12.77 -2.38
N PRO A 374 19.07 12.17 -3.58
CA PRO A 374 19.84 12.71 -4.70
C PRO A 374 19.17 13.97 -5.31
N LEU A 375 19.87 14.60 -6.26
CA LEU A 375 19.42 15.81 -6.99
C LEU A 375 19.09 16.98 -6.06
N ASN A 376 20.13 17.65 -5.59
CA ASN A 376 20.03 18.75 -4.63
C ASN A 376 20.57 20.05 -5.22
N ILE A 377 19.80 21.14 -5.11
CA ILE A 377 20.30 22.50 -5.38
C ILE A 377 20.70 23.09 -4.02
N GLY A 378 21.98 22.96 -3.68
CA GLY A 378 22.48 23.26 -2.34
C GLY A 378 21.86 22.35 -1.28
N ASN A 379 21.10 22.91 -0.33
CA ASN A 379 20.35 22.13 0.66
C ASN A 379 18.92 21.80 0.24
N PHE A 380 18.44 22.35 -0.88
CA PHE A 380 17.09 22.10 -1.36
C PHE A 380 17.00 20.71 -2.04
N PRO A 381 16.17 19.76 -1.53
CA PRO A 381 15.92 18.48 -2.20
C PRO A 381 14.89 18.66 -3.31
N VAL A 382 15.33 18.64 -4.57
CA VAL A 382 14.43 18.85 -5.72
C VAL A 382 13.39 17.74 -5.83
N LEU A 383 13.79 16.49 -5.60
CA LEU A 383 12.88 15.35 -5.66
C LEU A 383 11.79 15.40 -4.59
N ALA A 384 12.08 15.91 -3.40
CA ALA A 384 11.07 16.12 -2.38
C ALA A 384 10.08 17.22 -2.80
N ALA A 385 10.55 18.29 -3.43
CA ALA A 385 9.66 19.33 -3.94
C ALA A 385 8.75 18.79 -5.05
N LEU A 386 9.27 17.98 -5.97
CA LEU A 386 8.46 17.29 -6.97
C LEU A 386 7.43 16.36 -6.32
N GLY A 387 7.84 15.53 -5.35
CA GLY A 387 6.91 14.66 -4.63
C GLY A 387 5.90 15.38 -3.74
N ALA A 388 6.10 16.68 -3.44
CA ALA A 388 5.11 17.48 -2.71
C ALA A 388 4.00 18.02 -3.62
N VAL A 389 4.27 18.15 -4.93
CA VAL A 389 3.39 18.75 -5.93
C VAL A 389 2.77 17.70 -6.86
N ALA A 390 3.48 16.61 -7.12
CA ALA A 390 2.98 15.43 -7.80
C ALA A 390 1.94 14.71 -6.95
#